data_AF-A0AAV2N564-F1
#
_entry.id   AF-A0AAV2N564-F1
#
_cell.length_a   1.000
_cell.length_b   1.000
_cell.length_c   1.000
_cell.angle_alpha   90.00
_cell.angle_beta   90.00
_cell.angle_gamma   90.00
#
_symmetry.space_group_name_H-M   'P 1'
#
loop_
_entity.id
_entity.type
_entity.pdbx_description
1 polymer ?
#
loop_
_entity_poly.entity_id
_entity_poly.type
_entity_poly.pdbx_seq_one_letter_code
_entity_poly.pdbx_strand_id
1 'polypeptide(L)'
;MRPNPCPLHLFKIDSVRWRPLRTRFSPIFTSGKLKDMFHLLLNCSEHFDRYLYEIVPKDGIVECRDLTSKFTIDVIELCASNIEMNAL
;
A
#
# COMPACT_ATOMS: atom_id res chain seq x y z
N MET A 1 -37.65 -10.10 -1.24
CA MET A 1 -36.48 -9.20 -1.17
C MET A 1 -35.27 -9.95 -1.71
N ARG A 2 -34.68 -9.52 -2.83
CA ARG A 2 -33.39 -10.08 -3.30
C ARG A 2 -32.28 -9.49 -2.41
N PRO A 3 -31.30 -10.28 -1.94
CA PRO A 3 -30.13 -9.71 -1.29
C PRO A 3 -29.40 -8.87 -2.35
N ASN A 4 -29.20 -7.58 -2.07
CA ASN A 4 -28.38 -6.75 -2.93
C ASN A 4 -27.00 -7.41 -3.05
N PRO A 5 -26.49 -7.64 -4.27
CA PRO A 5 -25.12 -8.12 -4.43
C PRO A 5 -24.23 -7.08 -3.78
N CYS A 6 -23.49 -7.48 -2.75
CA CYS A 6 -22.59 -6.60 -2.01
C CYS A 6 -21.77 -5.75 -2.98
N PRO A 7 -21.64 -4.42 -2.81
CA PRO A 7 -20.49 -3.73 -3.34
C PRO A 7 -19.29 -4.32 -2.59
N LEU A 8 -18.62 -5.31 -3.18
CA LEU A 8 -17.46 -5.99 -2.60
C LEU A 8 -16.27 -5.02 -2.41
N HIS A 9 -16.38 -3.80 -2.92
CA HIS A 9 -15.33 -2.79 -2.88
C HIS A 9 -15.55 -1.83 -1.70
N LEU A 10 -14.58 -1.78 -0.79
CA LEU A 10 -14.58 -0.94 0.41
C LEU A 10 -14.86 0.54 0.12
N PHE A 11 -14.55 1.00 -1.09
CA PHE A 11 -14.79 2.39 -1.52
C PHE A 11 -16.21 2.65 -2.07
N LYS A 12 -17.05 1.62 -2.17
CA LYS A 12 -18.43 1.72 -2.70
C LYS A 12 -19.51 1.31 -1.68
N ILE A 13 -19.15 1.19 -0.40
CA ILE A 13 -20.10 0.87 0.67
C ILE A 13 -20.67 2.14 1.32
N ASP A 14 -21.89 2.06 1.82
CA ASP A 14 -22.54 3.15 2.55
C ASP A 14 -21.86 3.45 3.90
N SER A 15 -22.17 4.60 4.47
CA SER A 15 -21.56 5.10 5.71
C SER A 15 -21.78 4.18 6.93
N VAL A 16 -22.94 3.50 6.99
CA VAL A 16 -23.31 2.59 8.09
C VAL A 16 -22.43 1.35 8.07
N ARG A 17 -22.11 0.83 6.88
CA ARG A 17 -21.22 -0.32 6.71
C ARG A 17 -19.73 0.05 6.72
N TRP A 18 -19.38 1.25 6.24
CA TRP A 18 -18.00 1.75 6.23
C TRP A 18 -17.42 1.94 7.62
N ARG A 19 -18.17 2.56 8.53
CA ARG A 19 -17.65 2.93 9.86
C ARG A 19 -17.13 1.72 10.64
N PRO A 20 -17.85 0.59 10.79
CA PRO A 20 -17.33 -0.61 11.47
C PRO A 20 -16.12 -1.25 10.77
N LEU A 21 -16.04 -1.19 9.44
CA LEU A 21 -14.88 -1.71 8.69
C LEU A 21 -13.66 -0.82 8.93
N ARG A 22 -13.80 0.49 8.81
CA ARG A 22 -12.72 1.45 9.11
C ARG A 22 -12.19 1.29 10.53
N THR A 23 -13.06 1.11 11.52
CA THR A 23 -12.65 0.89 12.91
C THR A 23 -11.76 -0.36 13.05
N ARG A 24 -12.03 -1.43 12.29
CA ARG A 24 -11.19 -2.64 12.29
C ARG A 24 -9.83 -2.44 11.63
N PHE A 25 -9.74 -1.62 10.57
CA PHE A 25 -8.47 -1.37 9.88
C PHE A 25 -7.62 -0.28 10.55
N SER A 26 -8.23 0.66 11.27
CA SER A 26 -7.52 1.80 11.89
C SER A 26 -6.30 1.44 12.75
N PRO A 27 -6.27 0.33 13.52
CA PRO A 27 -5.10 -0.03 14.34
C PRO A 27 -3.82 -0.29 13.53
N ILE A 28 -3.95 -0.72 12.28
CA ILE A 28 -2.81 -1.01 11.38
C ILE A 28 -2.13 0.28 10.91
N PHE A 29 -2.86 1.39 10.85
CA PHE A 29 -2.37 2.68 10.36
C PHE A 29 -2.02 3.66 11.50
N THR A 30 -1.72 3.14 12.69
CA THR A 30 -1.21 3.97 13.80
C THR A 30 0.24 4.38 13.54
N SER A 31 0.68 5.51 14.11
CA SER A 31 2.07 5.97 13.96
C SER A 31 3.10 4.93 14.44
N GLY A 32 2.78 4.14 15.48
CA GLY A 32 3.62 3.04 15.94
C GLY A 32 3.78 1.95 14.88
N LYS A 33 2.65 1.43 14.35
CA LYS A 33 2.68 0.42 13.29
C LYS A 33 3.33 0.92 11.99
N LEU A 34 3.10 2.18 11.61
CA LEU A 34 3.78 2.80 10.47
C LEU A 34 5.29 2.88 10.68
N LYS A 35 5.73 3.19 11.90
CA LYS A 35 7.16 3.19 12.26
C LYS A 35 7.75 1.78 12.21
N ASP A 36 7.00 0.78 12.68
CA ASP A 36 7.42 -0.62 12.59
C ASP A 36 7.61 -1.04 11.13
N MET A 37 6.75 -0.60 10.21
CA MET A 37 6.86 -0.87 8.77
C MET A 37 7.94 -0.03 8.05
N PHE A 38 8.59 0.92 8.70
CA PHE A 38 9.58 1.81 8.06
C PHE A 38 10.74 1.05 7.40
N HIS A 39 11.16 -0.08 8.00
CA HIS A 39 12.20 -0.93 7.42
C HIS A 39 11.82 -1.48 6.03
N LEU A 40 10.53 -1.72 5.77
CA LEU A 40 10.05 -2.16 4.46
C LEU A 40 10.21 -1.06 3.42
N LEU A 41 9.90 0.19 3.79
CA LEU A 41 10.13 1.35 2.92
C LEU A 41 11.62 1.53 2.60
N LEU A 42 12.50 1.30 3.57
CA LEU A 42 13.94 1.34 3.36
C LEU A 42 14.37 0.27 2.33
N ASN A 43 13.91 -0.97 2.49
CA ASN A 43 14.19 -2.04 1.53
C ASN A 43 13.68 -1.71 0.11
N CYS A 44 12.48 -1.14 -0.02
CA CYS A 44 11.97 -0.66 -1.31
C CYS A 44 12.89 0.41 -1.90
N SER A 45 13.38 1.34 -1.07
CA SER A 45 14.24 2.43 -1.53
C SER A 45 15.60 1.92 -2.04
N GLU A 46 16.19 0.92 -1.38
CA GLU A 46 17.44 0.29 -1.84
C GLU A 46 17.24 -0.50 -3.14
N HIS A 47 16.09 -1.13 -3.33
CA HIS A 47 15.75 -1.77 -4.60
C HIS A 47 15.55 -0.72 -5.70
N PHE A 48 14.82 0.35 -5.41
CA PHE A 48 14.57 1.43 -6.34
C PHE A 48 15.86 2.14 -6.77
N ASP A 49 16.79 2.39 -5.85
CA ASP A 49 18.09 3.00 -6.15
C ASP A 49 18.90 2.14 -7.13
N ARG A 50 19.00 0.83 -6.86
CA ARG A 50 19.65 -0.13 -7.78
C ARG A 50 18.99 -0.15 -9.15
N TYR A 51 17.66 -0.14 -9.20
CA TYR A 51 16.91 -0.07 -10.46
C TYR A 51 17.23 1.21 -11.24
N LEU A 52 17.32 2.36 -10.57
CA LEU A 52 17.73 3.62 -11.20
C LEU A 52 19.14 3.55 -11.78
N TYR A 53 20.11 2.98 -11.05
CA TYR A 53 21.48 2.79 -11.54
C TYR A 53 21.54 1.95 -12.83
N GLU A 54 20.63 0.99 -13.01
CA GLU A 54 20.58 0.14 -14.21
C GLU A 54 19.94 0.83 -15.42
N ILE A 55 18.95 1.70 -15.21
CA ILE A 55 18.16 2.29 -16.32
C ILE A 55 18.64 3.66 -16.79
N VAL A 56 19.28 4.45 -15.92
CA VAL A 56 19.81 5.78 -16.24
C VAL A 56 21.08 5.79 -17.15
N PRO A 57 21.89 4.72 -17.33
CA PRO A 57 23.17 4.81 -18.03
C PRO A 57 23.16 5.16 -19.53
N LYS A 58 22.00 5.19 -20.21
CA LYS A 58 21.96 5.28 -21.67
C LYS A 58 21.56 6.63 -22.28
N ASP A 59 20.62 7.36 -21.69
CA ASP A 59 20.20 8.68 -22.21
C ASP A 59 19.76 9.68 -21.12
N GLY A 60 19.84 9.31 -19.82
CA GLY A 60 19.54 10.20 -18.69
C GLY A 60 18.08 10.66 -18.53
N ILE A 61 17.20 10.40 -19.50
CA ILE A 61 15.79 10.76 -19.44
C ILE A 61 14.99 9.57 -18.93
N VAL A 62 14.27 9.80 -17.83
CA VAL A 62 13.36 8.81 -17.23
C VAL A 62 11.96 9.39 -17.06
N GLU A 63 10.95 8.54 -17.18
CA GLU A 63 9.54 8.92 -16.93
C GLU A 63 9.27 8.82 -15.43
N CYS A 64 9.33 9.95 -14.72
CA CYS A 64 9.22 9.98 -13.26
C CYS A 64 7.88 9.41 -12.73
N ARG A 65 6.78 9.55 -13.46
CA ARG A 65 5.47 9.02 -13.02
C ARG A 65 5.47 7.49 -13.05
N ASP A 66 5.99 6.86 -14.09
CA ASP A 66 6.15 5.41 -14.15
C ASP A 66 7.05 4.89 -13.01
N LEU A 67 8.18 5.55 -12.76
CA LEU A 67 9.10 5.19 -11.67
C LEU A 67 8.45 5.28 -10.29
N THR A 68 7.83 6.43 -9.99
CA THR A 68 7.17 6.64 -8.69
C THR A 68 5.95 5.72 -8.53
N SER A 69 5.25 5.38 -9.61
CA SER A 69 4.16 4.41 -9.58
C SER A 69 4.69 3.02 -9.19
N LYS A 70 5.78 2.54 -9.81
CA LYS A 70 6.39 1.25 -9.48
C LYS A 70 6.87 1.20 -8.03
N PHE A 71 7.59 2.23 -7.59
CA PHE A 71 8.03 2.35 -6.19
C PHE A 71 6.85 2.32 -5.20
N THR A 72 5.76 3.05 -5.50
CA THR A 72 4.58 3.10 -4.64
C THR A 72 3.88 1.74 -4.57
N ILE A 73 3.80 1.02 -5.68
CA ILE A 73 3.22 -0.33 -5.74
C ILE A 73 4.03 -1.29 -4.87
N ASP A 74 5.36 -1.30 -5.00
CA ASP A 74 6.25 -2.17 -4.21
C ASP A 74 6.10 -1.91 -2.70
N VAL A 75 6.02 -0.63 -2.30
CA VAL A 75 5.79 -0.25 -0.89
C VAL A 75 4.45 -0.80 -0.38
N ILE A 76 3.38 -0.67 -1.18
CA ILE A 76 2.05 -1.17 -0.80
C ILE A 76 2.07 -2.69 -0.68
N GLU A 77 2.68 -3.39 -1.64
CA GLU A 77 2.76 -4.86 -1.65
C GLU A 77 3.50 -5.38 -0.41
N LEU A 78 4.66 -4.81 -0.09
CA LEU A 78 5.46 -5.20 1.07
C LEU A 78 4.74 -4.85 2.38
N CYS A 79 4.15 -3.66 2.50
CA CYS A 79 3.37 -3.31 3.69
C CYS A 79 2.18 -4.23 3.88
N ALA A 80 1.44 -4.57 2.81
CA ALA A 80 0.28 -5.45 2.87
C ALA A 80 0.65 -6.87 3.36
N SER A 81 1.81 -7.38 2.96
CA SER A 81 2.30 -8.69 3.44
C SER A 81 2.63 -8.72 4.94
N ASN A 82 2.88 -7.55 5.55
CA ASN A 82 3.23 -7.40 6.96
C ASN A 82 2.03 -7.07 7.87
N ILE A 83 0.81 -7.03 7.30
CA ILE A 83 -0.40 -6.75 8.08
C ILE A 83 -0.83 -8.01 8.83
N GLU A 84 -0.48 -8.08 10.12
CA GLU A 84 -1.11 -9.00 11.06
C GLU A 84 -2.52 -8.51 11.40
N MET A 85 -3.52 -9.10 10.74
CA MET A 85 -4.91 -8.88 11.11
C MET A 85 -5.22 -9.74 12.34
N ASN A 86 -5.07 -9.17 13.55
CA ASN A 86 -5.61 -9.78 14.77
C ASN A 86 -7.14 -9.82 14.66
N ALA A 87 -7.65 -10.96 14.18
CA ALA A 87 -9.05 -11.22 13.90
C ALA A 87 -9.80 -11.88 15.09
N LEU A 88 -9.16 -11.94 16.26
CA LEU A 88 -9.71 -12.47 17.51
C LEU A 88 -10.29 -11.35 18.38
#